data_AF-A0A831XJF4-F1
#
_entry.id   AF-A0A831XJF4-F1
#
_cell.length_a   1.000
_cell.length_b   1.000
_cell.length_c   1.000
_cell.angle_alpha   90.00
_cell.angle_beta   90.00
_cell.angle_gamma   90.00
#
_symmetry.space_group_name_H-M   'P 1'
#
loop_
_entity.id
_entity.type
_entity.pdbx_description
1 polymer ?
#
loop_
_entity_poly.entity_id
_entity_poly.type
_entity_poly.pdbx_seq_one_letter_code
_entity_poly.pdbx_strand_id
1 'polypeptide(L)'
;MELDYRTYFEHWRNWETFEDRFDGVNGVYAFRLKRAFGRLRGSSDILYIGKAEQDPARNKRPGIWHRLNNYRQPNSGSSARLRQVEACFGGRSKIEYAYRECENPAEAERALLDDYYARHMEMPPLNRASGKRSQGNAS
;
A
#
# COMPACT_ATOMS: atom_id res chain seq x y z
N MET A 1 17.08 -6.21 -7.88
CA MET A 1 16.02 -7.17 -8.27
C MET A 1 14.85 -6.33 -8.75
N GLU A 2 14.41 -6.52 -9.99
CA GLU A 2 13.27 -5.76 -10.52
C GLU A 2 11.99 -6.36 -9.93
N LEU A 3 11.28 -5.58 -9.09
CA LEU A 3 10.05 -6.03 -8.47
C LEU A 3 8.87 -5.69 -9.39
N ASP A 4 8.03 -6.67 -9.73
CA ASP A 4 6.78 -6.45 -10.45
C ASP A 4 5.63 -6.35 -9.44
N TYR A 5 4.98 -5.18 -9.36
CA TYR A 5 3.93 -4.97 -8.37
C TYR A 5 2.75 -5.93 -8.53
N ARG A 6 2.53 -6.48 -9.74
CA ARG A 6 1.39 -7.35 -10.07
C ARG A 6 1.55 -8.75 -9.51
N THR A 7 2.79 -9.20 -9.32
CA THR A 7 3.11 -10.56 -8.83
C THR A 7 3.76 -10.56 -7.46
N TYR A 8 4.21 -9.41 -6.95
CA TYR A 8 4.85 -9.31 -5.63
C TYR A 8 3.95 -9.74 -4.47
N PHE A 9 2.64 -9.46 -4.58
CA PHE A 9 1.63 -9.82 -3.57
C PHE A 9 0.87 -11.07 -4.02
N GLU A 10 1.20 -12.21 -3.40
CA GLU A 10 0.67 -13.52 -3.79
C GLU A 10 -0.71 -13.81 -3.15
N HIS A 11 -0.93 -13.32 -1.93
CA HIS A 11 -2.11 -13.66 -1.12
C HIS A 11 -2.93 -12.43 -0.74
N TRP A 12 -3.99 -12.20 -1.51
CA TRP A 12 -4.97 -11.14 -1.27
C TRP A 12 -6.08 -11.59 -0.34
N ARG A 13 -6.41 -10.73 0.63
CA ARG A 13 -7.37 -10.98 1.70
C ARG A 13 -8.50 -9.99 1.61
N ASN A 14 -9.72 -10.43 1.89
CA ASN A 14 -10.88 -9.55 1.94
C ASN A 14 -10.68 -8.50 3.04
N TRP A 15 -10.89 -7.22 2.74
CA TRP A 15 -10.74 -6.14 3.72
C TRP A 15 -11.89 -6.06 4.73
N GLU A 16 -13.04 -6.66 4.43
CA GLU A 16 -14.15 -6.75 5.38
C GLU A 16 -13.76 -7.57 6.62
N THR A 17 -13.21 -8.76 6.38
CA THR A 17 -12.59 -9.60 7.40
C THR A 17 -11.17 -9.13 7.69
N PHE A 18 -10.70 -9.31 8.91
CA PHE A 18 -9.35 -8.89 9.29
C PHE A 18 -8.68 -10.01 10.05
N GLU A 19 -7.38 -10.15 9.86
CA GLU A 19 -6.61 -11.20 10.49
C GLU A 19 -6.50 -11.00 12.00
N ASP A 20 -6.36 -12.13 12.70
CA ASP A 20 -5.94 -12.16 14.09
C ASP A 20 -4.62 -11.39 14.27
N ARG A 21 -4.42 -10.87 15.48
CA ARG A 21 -3.28 -10.03 15.77
C ARG A 21 -1.97 -10.80 15.66
N PHE A 22 -1.03 -10.23 14.91
CA PHE A 22 0.37 -10.60 14.90
C PHE A 22 1.25 -9.35 15.06
N ASP A 23 2.39 -9.49 15.73
CA ASP A 23 3.32 -8.40 16.01
C ASP A 23 4.69 -8.72 15.40
N GLY A 24 5.60 -7.75 15.31
CA GLY A 24 7.00 -8.01 14.91
C GLY A 24 7.28 -7.99 13.40
N VAL A 25 6.27 -8.10 12.55
CA VAL A 25 6.49 -8.29 11.11
C VAL A 25 6.72 -6.98 10.37
N ASN A 26 7.89 -6.85 9.75
CA ASN A 26 8.25 -5.77 8.84
C ASN A 26 7.96 -6.13 7.39
N GLY A 27 7.53 -5.17 6.59
CA GLY A 27 7.37 -5.42 5.17
C GLY A 27 6.52 -4.41 4.43
N VAL A 28 6.12 -4.80 3.23
CA VAL A 28 5.29 -3.97 2.35
C VAL A 28 3.88 -4.52 2.34
N TYR A 29 2.90 -3.64 2.28
CA TYR A 29 1.49 -3.95 2.14
C TYR A 29 0.86 -3.15 1.00
N ALA A 30 -0.23 -3.66 0.47
CA ALA A 30 -1.02 -2.97 -0.55
C ALA A 30 -2.50 -3.10 -0.28
N PHE A 31 -3.27 -2.13 -0.79
CA PHE A 31 -4.71 -2.19 -0.93
C PHE A 31 -5.06 -2.23 -2.41
N ARG A 32 -6.08 -3.01 -2.78
CA ARG A 32 -6.62 -3.04 -4.14
C ARG A 32 -8.15 -3.08 -4.14
N LEU A 33 -8.75 -2.73 -5.27
CA LEU A 33 -10.15 -3.06 -5.56
C LEU A 33 -10.22 -4.46 -6.18
N LYS A 34 -11.31 -5.21 -5.92
CA LYS A 34 -11.60 -6.48 -6.61
C LYS A 34 -11.91 -6.32 -8.11
N ARG A 35 -11.92 -5.09 -8.61
CA ARG A 35 -12.10 -4.75 -10.02
C ARG A 35 -11.00 -3.81 -10.47
N ALA A 36 -10.55 -3.98 -11.71
CA ALA A 36 -9.65 -3.03 -12.34
C ALA A 36 -10.34 -1.68 -12.59
N PHE A 37 -9.54 -0.63 -12.70
CA PHE A 37 -9.97 0.70 -13.08
C PHE A 37 -8.92 1.37 -13.98
N GLY A 38 -9.36 2.36 -14.75
CA GLY A 38 -8.54 3.06 -15.73
C GLY A 38 -7.43 3.88 -15.10
N ARG A 39 -6.32 4.00 -15.83
CA ARG A 39 -5.14 4.80 -15.50
C ARG A 39 -4.78 5.72 -16.66
N LEU A 40 -3.87 6.67 -16.43
CA LEU A 40 -3.30 7.46 -17.53
C LEU A 40 -2.75 6.57 -18.64
N ARG A 41 -2.09 5.45 -18.27
CA ARG A 41 -1.74 4.39 -19.20
C ARG A 41 -2.21 3.02 -18.70
N GLY A 42 -3.08 2.38 -19.46
CA GLY A 42 -3.61 1.05 -19.16
C GLY A 42 -4.62 1.04 -18.02
N SER A 43 -4.62 -0.03 -17.23
CA SER A 43 -5.50 -0.22 -16.08
C SER A 43 -4.75 -0.87 -14.91
N SER A 44 -5.29 -0.70 -13.71
CA SER A 44 -4.75 -1.30 -12.50
C SER A 44 -5.87 -1.47 -11.47
N ASP A 45 -5.72 -2.41 -10.55
CA ASP A 45 -6.59 -2.64 -9.41
C ASP A 45 -6.00 -2.07 -8.09
N ILE A 46 -4.71 -1.71 -8.07
CA ILE A 46 -4.00 -1.26 -6.87
C ILE A 46 -4.41 0.16 -6.46
N LEU A 47 -4.90 0.31 -5.24
CA LEU A 47 -5.25 1.60 -4.63
C LEU A 47 -4.05 2.26 -3.94
N TYR A 48 -3.23 1.45 -3.29
CA TYR A 48 -2.16 1.92 -2.41
C TYR A 48 -1.08 0.87 -2.26
N ILE A 49 0.18 1.30 -2.19
CA ILE A 49 1.33 0.50 -1.73
C ILE A 49 1.97 1.27 -0.57
N GLY A 50 2.26 0.58 0.53
CA GLY A 50 2.89 1.18 1.70
C GLY A 50 3.84 0.23 2.40
N LYS A 51 4.72 0.78 3.24
CA LYS A 51 5.59 -0.01 4.14
C LYS A 51 5.23 0.08 5.61
N ALA A 52 5.61 -0.97 6.35
CA ALA A 52 5.68 -0.99 7.80
C ALA A 52 7.08 -1.45 8.21
N GLU A 53 7.76 -0.64 9.01
CA GLU A 53 9.09 -0.95 9.55
C GLU A 53 9.12 -0.69 11.05
N GLN A 54 9.79 -1.59 11.77
CA GLN A 54 10.03 -1.46 13.18
C GLN A 54 11.18 -0.49 13.43
N ASP A 55 10.91 0.54 14.23
CA ASP A 55 11.94 1.36 14.85
C ASP A 55 11.86 1.10 16.37
N PRO A 56 12.74 0.25 16.93
CA PRO A 56 12.75 -0.08 18.35
C PRO A 56 12.88 1.15 19.27
N ALA A 57 13.48 2.25 18.78
CA ALA A 57 13.67 3.46 19.56
C ALA A 57 12.44 4.38 19.57
N ARG A 58 11.58 4.28 18.55
CA ARG A 58 10.43 5.20 18.37
C ARG A 58 9.07 4.55 18.50
N ASN A 59 8.98 3.25 18.26
CA ASN A 59 7.71 2.56 18.12
C ASN A 59 7.65 1.36 19.07
N LYS A 60 6.72 1.38 20.03
CA LYS A 60 6.42 0.21 20.89
C LYS A 60 5.62 -0.88 20.16
N ARG A 61 5.04 -0.57 18.99
CA ARG A 61 4.13 -1.44 18.22
C ARG A 61 4.21 -1.25 16.68
N PRO A 62 5.39 -1.21 16.04
CA PRO A 62 5.45 -1.09 14.59
C PRO A 62 5.35 -2.48 13.96
N GLY A 63 4.60 -2.63 12.89
CA GLY A 63 4.48 -3.91 12.20
C GLY A 63 3.31 -3.86 11.24
N ILE A 64 3.31 -4.75 10.24
CA ILE A 64 2.31 -4.75 9.18
C ILE A 64 0.90 -4.79 9.75
N TRP A 65 0.60 -5.69 10.70
CA TRP A 65 -0.73 -5.79 11.30
C TRP A 65 -1.19 -4.48 11.93
N HIS A 66 -0.35 -3.86 12.78
CA HIS A 66 -0.69 -2.60 13.44
C HIS A 66 -0.92 -1.49 12.42
N ARG A 67 -0.10 -1.43 11.37
CA ARG A 67 -0.23 -0.44 10.31
C ARG A 67 -1.54 -0.62 9.55
N LEU A 68 -1.89 -1.84 9.18
CA LEU A 68 -3.16 -2.18 8.54
C LEU A 68 -4.36 -1.87 9.46
N ASN A 69 -4.30 -2.28 10.74
CA ASN A 69 -5.37 -2.01 11.70
C ASN A 69 -5.64 -0.50 11.87
N ASN A 70 -4.61 0.35 11.81
CA ASN A 70 -4.76 1.79 11.87
C ASN A 70 -5.60 2.38 10.71
N TYR A 71 -5.68 1.70 9.55
CA TYR A 71 -6.59 2.10 8.47
C TYR A 71 -8.06 1.81 8.81
N ARG A 72 -8.34 0.80 9.65
CA ARG A 72 -9.71 0.48 10.10
C ARG A 72 -10.20 1.44 11.18
N GLN A 73 -9.30 2.03 11.95
CA GLN A 73 -9.62 2.97 13.02
C GLN A 73 -10.06 4.33 12.44
N PRO A 74 -10.99 5.07 13.09
CA PRO A 74 -11.48 6.37 12.66
C PRO A 74 -10.43 7.50 12.81
N ASN A 75 -9.29 7.34 12.13
CA ASN A 75 -8.16 8.27 12.15
C ASN A 75 -8.17 9.20 10.92
N SER A 76 -7.53 10.36 11.00
CA SER A 76 -7.36 11.28 9.87
C SER A 76 -6.38 10.75 8.81
N GLY A 77 -6.28 11.41 7.65
CA GLY A 77 -5.27 11.11 6.63
C GLY A 77 -5.62 9.92 5.72
N SER A 78 -4.68 8.98 5.53
CA SER A 78 -4.84 7.86 4.58
C SER A 78 -5.98 6.91 4.96
N SER A 79 -6.26 6.73 6.26
CA SER A 79 -7.43 5.99 6.74
C SER A 79 -8.74 6.64 6.30
N ALA A 80 -8.80 7.98 6.25
CA ALA A 80 -9.99 8.69 5.79
C ALA A 80 -10.22 8.52 4.28
N ARG A 81 -9.15 8.55 3.47
CA ARG A 81 -9.26 8.32 2.02
C ARG A 81 -9.68 6.88 1.70
N LEU A 82 -9.13 5.89 2.40
CA LEU A 82 -9.56 4.50 2.21
C LEU A 82 -11.05 4.34 2.55
N ARG A 83 -11.53 4.99 3.63
CA ARG A 83 -12.97 5.02 3.95
C ARG A 83 -13.83 5.70 2.89
N GLN A 84 -13.34 6.74 2.22
CA GLN A 84 -14.05 7.34 1.09
C GLN A 84 -14.19 6.35 -0.07
N VAL A 85 -13.13 5.57 -0.36
CA VAL A 85 -13.20 4.48 -1.34
C VAL A 85 -14.19 3.40 -0.90
N GLU A 86 -14.17 2.99 0.38
CA GLU A 86 -15.16 2.06 0.93
C GLU A 86 -16.58 2.56 0.67
N ALA A 87 -16.89 3.83 1.00
CA ALA A 87 -18.21 4.41 0.79
C ALA A 87 -18.59 4.48 -0.70
N CYS A 88 -17.66 4.88 -1.57
CA CYS A 88 -17.91 5.05 -3.00
C CYS A 88 -18.21 3.72 -3.72
N PHE A 89 -17.54 2.63 -3.33
CA PHE A 89 -17.65 1.33 -4.00
C PHE A 89 -18.61 0.35 -3.32
N GLY A 90 -19.39 0.78 -2.32
CA GLY A 90 -20.40 -0.06 -1.67
C GLY A 90 -19.85 -0.95 -0.55
N GLY A 91 -18.79 -0.51 0.11
CA GLY A 91 -18.27 -1.08 1.36
C GLY A 91 -16.91 -1.76 1.25
N ARG A 92 -16.42 -2.24 2.40
CA ARG A 92 -15.12 -2.92 2.54
C ARG A 92 -15.00 -4.19 1.73
N SER A 93 -16.10 -4.87 1.47
CA SER A 93 -16.14 -6.15 0.74
C SER A 93 -15.62 -6.06 -0.70
N LYS A 94 -15.49 -4.84 -1.25
CA LYS A 94 -14.91 -4.58 -2.58
C LYS A 94 -13.41 -4.32 -2.57
N ILE A 95 -12.81 -4.20 -1.38
CA ILE A 95 -11.39 -3.94 -1.19
C ILE A 95 -10.72 -5.23 -0.72
N GLU A 96 -9.49 -5.43 -1.17
CA GLU A 96 -8.59 -6.43 -0.64
C GLU A 96 -7.30 -5.79 -0.18
N TYR A 97 -6.60 -6.48 0.70
CA TYR A 97 -5.25 -6.13 1.10
C TYR A 97 -4.34 -7.34 1.00
N ALA A 98 -3.07 -7.07 0.81
CA ALA A 98 -2.02 -8.07 0.85
C ALA A 98 -0.80 -7.46 1.52
N TYR A 99 0.09 -8.33 2.00
CA TYR A 99 1.37 -7.92 2.52
C TYR A 99 2.41 -9.02 2.31
N ARG A 100 3.67 -8.61 2.36
CA ARG A 100 4.82 -9.50 2.27
C ARG A 100 5.88 -9.02 3.24
N GLU A 101 6.35 -9.94 4.08
CA GLU A 101 7.48 -9.71 4.96
C GLU A 101 8.75 -9.51 4.14
N CYS A 102 9.56 -8.52 4.52
CA CYS A 102 10.89 -8.31 3.93
C CYS A 102 11.80 -7.50 4.86
N GLU A 103 13.10 -7.70 4.69
CA GLU A 103 14.15 -7.05 5.51
C GLU A 103 14.24 -5.55 5.26
N ASN A 104 14.05 -5.11 4.01
CA ASN A 104 14.18 -3.71 3.59
C ASN A 104 12.85 -3.15 3.06
N PRO A 105 11.82 -2.90 3.91
CA PRO A 105 10.51 -2.42 3.46
C PRO A 105 10.57 -1.09 2.68
N ALA A 106 11.50 -0.20 3.03
CA ALA A 106 11.70 1.07 2.36
C ALA A 106 12.15 0.92 0.91
N GLU A 107 13.11 0.03 0.67
CA GLU A 107 13.62 -0.23 -0.66
C GLU A 107 12.58 -0.97 -1.51
N ALA A 108 11.91 -1.97 -0.93
CA ALA A 108 10.87 -2.73 -1.61
C ALA A 108 9.66 -1.86 -1.99
N GLU A 109 9.16 -1.01 -1.08
CA GLU A 109 8.09 -0.05 -1.38
C GLU A 109 8.49 0.88 -2.53
N ARG A 110 9.70 1.45 -2.50
CA ARG A 110 10.20 2.32 -3.57
C ARG A 110 10.24 1.58 -4.91
N ALA A 111 10.84 0.40 -4.96
CA ALA A 111 10.95 -0.37 -6.20
C ALA A 111 9.57 -0.73 -6.80
N LEU A 112 8.60 -1.09 -5.95
CA LEU A 112 7.22 -1.38 -6.39
C LEU A 112 6.49 -0.15 -6.91
N LEU A 113 6.71 1.01 -6.28
CA LEU A 113 6.14 2.28 -6.73
C LEU A 113 6.79 2.77 -8.02
N ASP A 114 8.08 2.55 -8.20
CA ASP A 114 8.80 2.86 -9.44
C ASP A 114 8.31 1.98 -10.59
N ASP A 115 8.14 0.66 -10.39
CA ASP A 115 7.55 -0.26 -11.38
C ASP A 115 6.10 0.15 -11.72
N TYR A 116 5.30 0.49 -10.71
CA TYR A 116 3.95 1.01 -10.91
C TYR A 116 3.93 2.27 -11.78
N TYR A 117 4.76 3.26 -11.42
CA TYR A 117 4.84 4.53 -12.13
C TYR A 117 5.34 4.34 -13.56
N ALA A 118 6.38 3.51 -13.74
CA ALA A 118 6.93 3.18 -15.04
C ALA A 118 5.88 2.57 -15.97
N ARG A 119 4.87 1.85 -15.44
CA ARG A 119 3.78 1.22 -16.20
C ARG A 119 2.59 2.15 -16.45
N HIS A 120 2.22 2.99 -15.49
CA HIS A 120 0.98 3.76 -15.54
C HIS A 120 1.15 5.26 -15.76
N MET A 121 2.39 5.78 -15.69
CA MET A 121 2.73 7.22 -15.76
C MET A 121 2.15 8.05 -14.60
N GLU A 122 1.67 7.39 -13.55
CA GLU A 122 1.10 7.99 -12.35
C GLU A 122 1.30 7.09 -11.13
N MET A 123 1.11 7.65 -9.94
CA MET A 123 1.11 6.89 -8.68
C MET A 123 -0.22 6.16 -8.45
N PRO A 124 -0.27 5.11 -7.61
CA PRO A 124 -1.56 4.60 -7.14
C PRO A 124 -2.40 5.71 -6.49
N PRO A 125 -3.75 5.70 -6.59
CA PRO A 125 -4.60 6.85 -6.28
C PRO A 125 -4.45 7.37 -4.85
N LEU A 126 -4.18 6.46 -3.91
CA LEU A 126 -4.06 6.80 -2.50
C LEU A 126 -2.62 7.07 -2.07
N ASN A 127 -1.63 6.71 -2.91
CA ASN A 127 -0.26 7.17 -2.71
C ASN A 127 -0.22 8.66 -3.05
N ARG A 128 0.20 9.48 -2.09
CA ARG A 128 0.48 10.88 -2.40
C ARG A 128 1.63 10.91 -3.39
N ALA A 129 1.50 11.64 -4.49
CA ALA A 129 2.66 12.24 -5.12
C ALA A 129 3.23 13.20 -4.07
N SER A 130 4.17 12.74 -3.25
CA SER A 130 4.99 13.63 -2.44
C SER A 130 5.59 14.64 -3.41
N GLY A 131 5.32 15.93 -3.21
CA GLY A 131 5.85 17.04 -4.03
C GLY A 131 7.37 17.20 -3.93
N LYS A 132 8.11 16.12 -3.67
CA LYS A 132 9.56 16.02 -3.76
C LYS A 132 9.88 14.77 -4.57
N ARG A 133 9.72 14.88 -5.89
CA ARG A 133 10.72 14.23 -6.76
C ARG A 133 12.04 14.90 -6.38
N SER A 134 12.97 14.13 -5.83
CA SER A 134 14.38 14.53 -5.90
C SER A 134 14.65 14.84 -7.37
N GLN A 135 14.85 16.12 -7.68
CA GLN A 135 15.53 16.50 -8.91
C GLN A 135 16.86 15.77 -8.84
N GLY A 136 17.01 14.71 -9.62
CA GLY A 136 18.33 14.18 -9.93
C GLY A 136 19.07 15.33 -10.58
N ASN A 137 20.14 15.79 -9.92
CA ASN A 137 21.12 16.64 -10.56
C ASN A 137 21.64 15.87 -11.76
N ALA A 138 21.16 16.21 -12.95
CA ALA A 138 21.90 15.95 -14.17
C ALA A 138 23.18 16.80 -14.05
N SER A 139 24.28 16.12 -13.78
CA SER A 139 25.65 16.63 -13.95
C SER A 139 26.16 16.12 -15.28
#